data_AF-A0A3M1YXD4-F1
#
_entry.id   AF-A0A3M1YXD4-F1
#
_cell.length_a   1.000
_cell.length_b   1.000
_cell.length_c   1.000
_cell.angle_alpha   90.00
_cell.angle_beta   90.00
_cell.angle_gamma   90.00
#
_symmetry.space_group_name_H-M   'P 1'
#
loop_
_entity.id
_entity.type
_entity.pdbx_description
1 polymer ?
#
loop_
_entity_poly.entity_id
_entity_poly.type
_entity_poly.pdbx_seq_one_letter_code
_entity_poly.pdbx_strand_id
1 'polypeptide(L)'
;MNIYRKKQIWKYLLAIFGLLIIIISFWYTNQIARKIAEDERKKVQLWAEAVKNKSRLVEITNRLFKELADEERKKVELWAEATKLLASENTQTDIGFLLKVVSNNTTVPVILTNQNLKIISYRNIADSIVKNQNLLQKKLENMKQKNPPIEIIIDKQHKNFIFYEDSRLFTELKNVMNELINSFISEVVVNAAAVPVILTDSTRQNIIAYGNINPGKLNSPEKVNRLLQEMENANPPLKIHLLNKTHWVFYQNSELLSKLTYYPVFQLFVIIIFILSAYWLFSIARNAEQDLVWVGLAKETAHQLGTPISSLMAWIEILKDKYPDENSFQEMEKDIVRLNTITERFSKIGSAPEVEKVNLNEFITQNINYLKRRSSKKIQFIVNIPPDIEVQINRPLFQWVIENLVKNAIDAMNGNGKIQIEAFREN
;
A
#
# COMPACT_ATOMS: atom_id res chain seq x y z
N MET A 1 -25.61 26.21 -40.89
CA MET A 1 -25.41 26.55 -39.46
C MET A 1 -24.28 25.69 -38.85
N ASN A 2 -23.06 26.22 -38.98
CA ASN A 2 -21.78 25.95 -38.30
C ASN A 2 -21.48 24.54 -37.72
N ILE A 3 -20.98 23.63 -38.59
CA ILE A 3 -20.46 22.29 -38.23
C ILE A 3 -19.30 22.38 -37.21
N TYR A 4 -18.47 23.42 -37.31
CA TYR A 4 -17.35 23.67 -36.39
C TYR A 4 -17.81 23.93 -34.95
N ARG A 5 -18.89 24.70 -34.77
CA ARG A 5 -19.47 24.97 -33.45
C ARG A 5 -20.05 23.71 -32.81
N LYS A 6 -20.71 22.83 -33.59
CA LYS A 6 -21.18 21.52 -33.10
C LYS A 6 -20.01 20.63 -32.65
N LYS A 7 -18.91 20.57 -33.41
CA LYS A 7 -17.72 19.76 -33.08
C LYS A 7 -17.03 20.24 -31.80
N GLN A 8 -17.12 21.53 -31.48
CA GLN A 8 -16.55 22.10 -30.25
C GLN A 8 -17.39 21.76 -29.01
N ILE A 9 -18.72 21.82 -29.10
CA ILE A 9 -19.63 21.53 -27.97
C ILE A 9 -19.49 20.08 -27.49
N TRP A 10 -19.39 19.12 -28.41
CA TRP A 10 -19.20 17.70 -28.04
C TRP A 10 -17.92 17.46 -27.24
N LYS A 11 -16.83 18.21 -27.50
CA LYS A 11 -15.60 18.10 -26.72
C LYS A 11 -15.79 18.54 -25.27
N TYR A 12 -16.50 19.65 -25.06
CA TYR A 12 -16.82 20.12 -23.71
C TYR A 12 -17.77 19.18 -22.98
N LEU A 13 -18.79 18.65 -23.67
CA LEU A 13 -19.70 17.67 -23.09
C LEU A 13 -18.97 16.40 -22.65
N LEU A 14 -18.08 15.86 -23.47
CA LEU A 14 -17.27 14.69 -23.12
C LEU A 14 -16.32 14.98 -21.95
N ALA A 15 -15.72 16.17 -21.91
CA ALA A 15 -14.85 16.58 -20.81
C ALA A 15 -15.62 16.71 -19.48
N ILE A 16 -16.79 17.36 -19.50
CA ILE A 16 -17.67 17.49 -18.34
C ILE A 16 -18.14 16.11 -17.86
N PHE A 17 -18.53 15.23 -18.79
CA PHE A 17 -18.96 13.87 -18.48
C PHE A 17 -17.83 13.05 -17.83
N GLY A 18 -16.61 13.12 -18.38
CA GLY A 18 -15.44 12.49 -17.78
C GLY A 18 -15.15 13.01 -16.38
N LEU A 19 -15.22 14.33 -16.18
CA LEU A 19 -15.03 14.95 -14.87
C LEU A 19 -16.10 14.52 -13.84
N LEU A 20 -17.36 14.41 -14.27
CA LEU A 20 -18.45 13.89 -13.44
C LEU A 20 -18.19 12.44 -13.01
N ILE A 21 -17.73 11.57 -13.92
CA ILE A 21 -17.38 10.18 -13.58
C ILE A 21 -16.29 10.15 -12.51
N ILE A 22 -15.25 10.97 -12.65
CA ILE A 22 -14.15 11.03 -11.68
C ILE A 22 -14.66 11.47 -10.31
N ILE A 23 -15.48 12.53 -10.26
CA ILE A 23 -16.04 13.05 -9.01
C ILE A 23 -16.95 12.00 -8.34
N ILE A 24 -17.86 11.37 -9.10
CA ILE A 24 -18.78 10.35 -8.58
C ILE A 24 -17.99 9.14 -8.09
N SER A 25 -17.02 8.65 -8.86
CA SER A 25 -16.16 7.53 -8.47
C SER A 25 -15.39 7.84 -7.18
N PHE A 26 -14.77 9.02 -7.10
CA PHE A 26 -14.01 9.44 -5.92
C PHE A 26 -14.91 9.54 -4.68
N TRP A 27 -16.08 10.17 -4.82
CA TRP A 27 -17.07 10.29 -3.76
C TRP A 27 -17.55 8.92 -3.27
N TYR A 28 -17.91 8.03 -4.19
CA TYR A 28 -18.40 6.69 -3.88
C TYR A 28 -17.35 5.82 -3.18
N THR A 29 -16.10 5.79 -3.66
CA THR A 29 -15.02 5.03 -3.00
C THR A 29 -14.72 5.58 -1.61
N ASN A 30 -14.66 6.90 -1.45
CA ASN A 30 -14.43 7.52 -0.15
C ASN A 30 -15.58 7.21 0.84
N GLN A 31 -16.83 7.19 0.36
CA GLN A 31 -17.98 6.78 1.16
C GLN A 31 -17.88 5.32 1.62
N ILE A 32 -17.49 4.40 0.73
CA ILE A 32 -17.28 2.99 1.08
C ILE A 32 -16.17 2.84 2.12
N ALA A 33 -15.03 3.49 1.92
CA ALA A 33 -13.91 3.44 2.85
C ALA A 33 -14.32 3.93 4.25
N ARG A 34 -15.06 5.05 4.33
CA ARG A 34 -15.60 5.56 5.60
C ARG A 34 -16.57 4.59 6.26
N LYS A 35 -17.49 4.01 5.48
CA LYS A 35 -18.46 3.02 5.99
C LYS A 35 -17.76 1.79 6.56
N ILE A 36 -16.76 1.26 5.86
CA ILE A 36 -15.95 0.13 6.33
C ILE A 36 -15.16 0.51 7.59
N ALA A 37 -14.60 1.71 7.67
CA ALA A 37 -13.92 2.19 8.87
C ALA A 37 -14.84 2.25 10.09
N GLU A 38 -16.06 2.75 9.91
CA GLU A 38 -17.08 2.75 10.96
C GLU A 38 -17.47 1.32 11.38
N ASP A 39 -17.66 0.42 10.42
CA ASP A 39 -18.00 -0.98 10.68
C ASP A 39 -16.86 -1.73 11.41
N GLU A 40 -15.60 -1.50 11.03
CA GLU A 40 -14.44 -2.06 11.72
C GLU A 40 -14.36 -1.57 13.16
N ARG A 41 -14.58 -0.26 13.40
CA ARG A 41 -14.61 0.31 14.75
C ARG A 41 -15.74 -0.29 15.60
N LYS A 42 -16.93 -0.44 15.04
CA LYS A 42 -18.06 -1.09 15.74
C LYS A 42 -17.75 -2.55 16.08
N LYS A 43 -17.11 -3.29 15.16
CA LYS A 43 -16.69 -4.68 15.42
C LYS A 43 -15.70 -4.76 16.58
N VAL A 44 -14.71 -3.86 16.65
CA VAL A 44 -13.76 -3.79 17.78
C VAL A 44 -14.48 -3.45 19.09
N GLN A 45 -15.45 -2.53 19.08
CA GLN A 45 -16.23 -2.19 20.27
C GLN A 45 -17.09 -3.36 20.75
N LEU A 46 -17.84 -4.02 19.85
CA LEU A 46 -18.64 -5.20 20.16
C LEU A 46 -17.77 -6.34 20.69
N TRP A 47 -16.58 -6.50 20.11
CA TRP A 47 -15.59 -7.45 20.60
C TRP A 47 -15.13 -7.13 22.02
N ALA A 48 -14.74 -5.87 22.29
CA ALA A 48 -14.33 -5.44 23.62
C ALA A 48 -15.46 -5.59 24.66
N GLU A 49 -16.70 -5.34 24.25
CA GLU A 49 -17.89 -5.55 25.08
C GLU A 49 -18.13 -7.05 25.34
N ALA A 50 -17.99 -7.91 24.33
CA ALA A 50 -18.10 -9.36 24.49
C ALA A 50 -17.03 -9.91 25.45
N VAL A 51 -15.79 -9.43 25.33
CA VAL A 51 -14.69 -9.76 26.27
C VAL A 51 -15.05 -9.32 27.68
N LYS A 52 -15.52 -8.07 27.85
CA LYS A 52 -15.93 -7.53 29.15
C LYS A 52 -17.07 -8.33 29.78
N ASN A 53 -18.11 -8.64 29.02
CA ASN A 53 -19.28 -9.39 29.49
C ASN A 53 -18.91 -10.81 29.93
N LYS A 54 -18.09 -11.51 29.13
CA LYS A 54 -17.58 -12.84 29.49
C LYS A 54 -16.62 -12.78 30.68
N SER A 55 -15.76 -11.78 30.78
CA SER A 55 -14.90 -11.55 31.96
C SER A 55 -15.70 -11.40 33.24
N ARG A 56 -16.82 -10.67 33.19
CA ARG A 56 -17.71 -10.52 34.34
C ARG A 56 -18.28 -11.86 34.80
N LEU A 57 -18.62 -12.76 33.87
CA LEU A 57 -19.06 -14.11 34.22
C LEU A 57 -17.96 -14.86 34.97
N VAL A 58 -16.72 -14.81 34.46
CA VAL A 58 -15.57 -15.43 35.14
C VAL A 58 -15.35 -14.86 36.54
N GLU A 59 -15.48 -13.55 36.72
CA GLU A 59 -15.35 -12.90 38.03
C GLU A 59 -16.42 -13.36 39.01
N ILE A 60 -17.70 -13.40 38.57
CA ILE A 60 -18.81 -13.93 39.37
C ILE A 60 -18.52 -15.37 39.78
N THR A 61 -18.06 -16.20 38.84
CA THR A 61 -17.71 -17.60 39.11
C THR A 61 -16.57 -17.71 40.12
N ASN A 62 -15.51 -16.91 40.01
CA ASN A 62 -14.41 -16.90 40.98
C ASN A 62 -14.89 -16.49 42.39
N ARG A 63 -15.80 -15.51 42.48
CA ARG A 63 -16.42 -15.14 43.76
C ARG A 63 -17.20 -16.30 44.36
N LEU A 64 -18.02 -16.99 43.57
CA LEU A 64 -18.78 -18.16 44.01
C LEU A 64 -17.87 -19.29 44.50
N PHE A 65 -16.73 -19.52 43.84
CA PHE A 65 -15.74 -20.49 44.35
C PHE A 65 -15.13 -20.06 45.67
N LYS A 66 -14.83 -18.77 45.85
CA LYS A 66 -14.33 -18.29 47.14
C LYS A 66 -15.35 -18.52 48.25
N GLU A 67 -16.61 -18.16 48.01
CA GLU A 67 -17.72 -18.40 48.95
C GLU A 67 -17.89 -19.90 49.24
N LEU A 68 -17.77 -20.75 48.22
CA LEU A 68 -17.84 -22.21 48.38
C LEU A 68 -16.67 -22.77 49.20
N ALA A 69 -15.45 -22.26 48.98
CA ALA A 69 -14.28 -22.65 49.76
C ALA A 69 -14.43 -22.24 51.24
N ASP A 70 -14.96 -21.04 51.49
CA ASP A 70 -15.27 -20.57 52.84
C ASP A 70 -16.35 -21.44 53.51
N GLU A 71 -17.37 -21.88 52.77
CA GLU A 71 -18.38 -22.83 53.25
C GLU A 71 -17.80 -24.23 53.52
N GLU A 72 -16.91 -24.75 52.65
CA GLU A 72 -16.20 -26.01 52.91
C GLU A 72 -15.35 -25.91 54.18
N ARG A 73 -14.65 -24.80 54.40
CA ARG A 73 -13.88 -24.55 55.61
C ARG A 73 -14.76 -24.57 56.86
N LYS A 74 -15.91 -23.89 56.86
CA LYS A 74 -16.87 -23.93 57.99
C LYS A 74 -17.32 -25.35 58.32
N LYS A 75 -17.51 -26.21 57.30
CA LYS A 75 -17.84 -27.63 57.52
C LYS A 75 -16.72 -28.38 58.23
N VAL A 76 -15.46 -28.11 57.88
CA VAL A 76 -14.30 -28.71 58.57
C VAL A 76 -14.20 -28.18 60.01
N GLU A 77 -14.44 -26.90 60.24
CA GLU A 77 -14.47 -26.30 61.59
C GLU A 77 -15.56 -26.94 62.46
N LEU A 78 -16.76 -27.11 61.93
CA LEU A 78 -17.86 -27.80 62.62
C LEU A 78 -17.53 -29.28 62.89
N TRP A 79 -16.87 -29.94 61.93
CA TRP A 79 -16.39 -31.31 62.10
C TRP A 79 -15.32 -31.41 63.19
N ALA A 80 -14.41 -30.43 63.26
CA ALA A 80 -13.39 -30.33 64.29
C ALA A 80 -13.99 -30.12 65.68
N GLU A 81 -14.98 -29.23 65.78
CA GLU A 81 -15.71 -28.97 67.02
C GLU A 81 -16.49 -30.21 67.49
N ALA A 82 -17.19 -30.90 66.59
CA ALA A 82 -17.89 -32.13 66.94
C ALA A 82 -16.92 -33.25 67.37
N THR A 83 -15.77 -33.36 66.72
CA THR A 83 -14.71 -34.31 67.09
C THR A 83 -14.11 -33.96 68.46
N LYS A 84 -13.94 -32.67 68.76
CA LYS A 84 -13.51 -32.19 70.08
C LYS A 84 -14.48 -32.59 71.18
N LEU A 85 -15.78 -32.35 70.97
CA LEU A 85 -16.82 -32.67 71.95
C LEU A 85 -16.95 -34.19 72.17
N LEU A 86 -16.85 -35.00 71.12
CA LEU A 86 -16.82 -36.46 71.22
C LEU A 86 -15.60 -36.99 71.99
N ALA A 87 -14.48 -36.27 71.94
CA ALA A 87 -13.26 -36.63 72.66
C ALA A 87 -13.26 -36.13 74.13
N SER A 88 -14.21 -35.27 74.52
CA SER A 88 -14.32 -34.73 75.88
C SER A 88 -15.25 -35.58 76.76
N GLU A 89 -14.95 -35.73 78.06
CA GLU A 89 -15.67 -36.59 79.01
C GLU A 89 -17.06 -36.06 79.45
N ASN A 90 -17.71 -35.23 78.65
CA ASN A 90 -18.93 -34.52 79.06
C ASN A 90 -20.19 -35.38 78.84
N THR A 91 -20.90 -35.69 79.93
CA THR A 91 -21.99 -36.71 79.96
C THR A 91 -23.37 -36.20 79.49
N GLN A 92 -23.52 -34.91 79.19
CA GLN A 92 -24.79 -34.27 78.78
C GLN A 92 -24.91 -33.99 77.28
N THR A 93 -23.93 -34.37 76.47
CA THR A 93 -23.91 -34.03 75.05
C THR A 93 -24.63 -35.08 74.21
N ASP A 94 -25.47 -34.66 73.26
CA ASP A 94 -26.13 -35.56 72.31
C ASP A 94 -25.10 -36.15 71.34
N ILE A 95 -24.54 -37.30 71.72
CA ILE A 95 -23.57 -38.06 70.94
C ILE A 95 -24.13 -38.42 69.56
N GLY A 96 -25.45 -38.63 69.45
CA GLY A 96 -26.13 -38.92 68.18
C GLY A 96 -26.04 -37.75 67.21
N PHE A 97 -26.27 -36.54 67.68
CA PHE A 97 -26.09 -35.32 66.89
C PHE A 97 -24.63 -35.11 66.46
N LEU A 98 -23.67 -35.29 67.39
CA LEU A 98 -22.25 -35.13 67.08
C LEU A 98 -21.75 -36.16 66.05
N LEU A 99 -22.17 -37.43 66.18
CA LEU A 99 -21.88 -38.47 65.21
C LEU A 99 -22.49 -38.15 63.85
N LYS A 100 -23.66 -37.50 63.80
CA LYS A 100 -24.29 -37.05 62.56
C LYS A 100 -23.49 -35.92 61.91
N VAL A 101 -22.98 -34.96 62.68
CA VAL A 101 -22.11 -33.88 62.18
C VAL A 101 -20.80 -34.43 61.62
N VAL A 102 -20.15 -35.33 62.36
CA VAL A 102 -18.90 -35.97 61.92
C VAL A 102 -19.14 -36.86 60.69
N SER A 103 -20.25 -37.61 60.67
CA SER A 103 -20.60 -38.54 59.60
C SER A 103 -21.14 -37.89 58.33
N ASN A 104 -21.60 -36.65 58.37
CA ASN A 104 -22.07 -35.93 57.19
C ASN A 104 -20.97 -35.28 56.35
N ASN A 105 -19.71 -35.26 56.82
CA ASN A 105 -18.59 -34.84 55.96
C ASN A 105 -18.26 -35.94 54.94
N THR A 106 -18.88 -35.89 53.76
CA THR A 106 -18.65 -36.88 52.69
C THR A 106 -17.71 -36.41 51.59
N THR A 107 -17.35 -35.12 51.58
CA THR A 107 -16.67 -34.51 50.41
C THR A 107 -15.31 -33.91 50.73
N VAL A 108 -15.06 -33.42 51.95
CA VAL A 108 -13.82 -32.71 52.28
C VAL A 108 -12.80 -33.69 52.89
N PRO A 109 -11.62 -33.88 52.28
CA PRO A 109 -10.56 -34.73 52.84
C PRO A 109 -10.01 -34.15 54.13
N VAL A 110 -10.01 -34.95 55.20
CA VAL A 110 -9.47 -34.54 56.51
C VAL A 110 -8.57 -35.63 57.09
N ILE A 111 -7.49 -35.23 57.76
CA ILE A 111 -6.59 -36.08 58.55
C ILE A 111 -6.55 -35.54 59.97
N LEU A 112 -6.88 -36.38 60.94
CA LEU A 112 -6.72 -36.11 62.36
C LEU A 112 -5.37 -36.68 62.83
N THR A 113 -4.55 -35.87 63.49
CA THR A 113 -3.28 -36.29 64.09
C THR A 113 -3.23 -35.95 65.57
N ASN A 114 -2.36 -36.63 66.31
CA ASN A 114 -1.98 -36.21 67.65
C ASN A 114 -0.95 -35.06 67.62
N GLN A 115 -0.56 -34.59 68.80
CA GLN A 115 0.49 -33.56 68.98
C GLN A 115 1.84 -33.88 68.35
N ASN A 116 2.16 -35.16 68.17
CA ASN A 116 3.40 -35.62 67.52
C ASN A 116 3.23 -35.83 66.01
N LEU A 117 2.15 -35.32 65.43
CA LEU A 117 1.79 -35.47 64.01
C LEU A 117 1.59 -36.94 63.56
N LYS A 118 1.35 -37.85 64.51
CA LYS A 118 0.97 -39.23 64.21
C LYS A 118 -0.51 -39.25 63.85
N ILE A 119 -0.83 -39.84 62.70
CA ILE A 119 -2.19 -39.95 62.18
C ILE A 119 -3.02 -40.85 63.11
N ILE A 120 -4.16 -40.32 63.57
CA ILE A 120 -5.15 -41.01 64.41
C ILE A 120 -6.25 -41.57 63.52
N SER A 121 -6.80 -40.73 62.64
CA SER A 121 -7.85 -41.11 61.71
C SER A 121 -7.81 -40.19 60.48
N TYR A 122 -8.49 -40.61 59.42
CA TYR A 122 -8.61 -39.85 58.20
C TYR A 122 -9.98 -40.09 57.58
N ARG A 123 -10.40 -39.20 56.68
CA ARG A 123 -11.69 -39.29 56.02
C ARG A 123 -11.64 -38.66 54.64
N ASN A 124 -12.40 -39.23 53.71
CA ASN A 124 -12.46 -38.82 52.30
C ASN A 124 -11.08 -38.80 51.62
N ILE A 125 -10.22 -39.75 51.97
CA ILE A 125 -8.91 -39.99 51.33
C ILE A 125 -8.99 -41.30 50.54
N ALA A 126 -8.48 -41.29 49.31
CA ALA A 126 -8.51 -42.47 48.45
C ALA A 126 -7.74 -43.66 49.06
N ASP A 127 -8.32 -44.86 48.96
CA ASP A 127 -7.74 -46.09 49.50
C ASP A 127 -6.32 -46.39 48.98
N SER A 128 -6.02 -45.99 47.74
CA SER A 128 -4.69 -46.13 47.15
C SER A 128 -3.61 -45.34 47.90
N ILE A 129 -3.98 -44.20 48.49
CA ILE A 129 -3.09 -43.35 49.31
C ILE A 129 -2.97 -43.96 50.71
N VAL A 130 -4.09 -44.41 51.27
CA VAL A 130 -4.17 -44.97 52.62
C VAL A 130 -3.35 -46.25 52.77
N LYS A 131 -3.37 -47.13 51.76
CA LYS A 131 -2.62 -48.40 51.77
C LYS A 131 -1.10 -48.23 51.78
N ASN A 132 -0.60 -47.04 51.48
CA ASN A 132 0.84 -46.76 51.43
C ASN A 132 1.20 -45.65 52.42
N GLN A 133 1.88 -46.01 53.50
CA GLN A 133 2.24 -45.09 54.59
C GLN A 133 3.06 -43.88 54.10
N ASN A 134 3.95 -44.06 53.10
CA ASN A 134 4.71 -42.94 52.53
C ASN A 134 3.81 -41.98 51.74
N LEU A 135 2.82 -42.48 51.01
CA LEU A 135 1.87 -41.63 50.27
C LEU A 135 0.94 -40.89 51.22
N LEU A 136 0.49 -41.54 52.29
CA LEU A 136 -0.34 -40.91 53.32
C LEU A 136 0.43 -39.82 54.08
N GLN A 137 1.70 -40.06 54.43
CA GLN A 137 2.55 -39.05 55.04
C GLN A 137 2.80 -37.87 54.09
N LYS A 138 3.07 -38.15 52.81
CA LYS A 138 3.21 -37.10 51.77
C LYS A 138 1.92 -36.30 51.61
N LYS A 139 0.76 -36.95 51.72
CA LYS A 139 -0.55 -36.28 51.65
C LYS A 139 -0.75 -35.32 52.82
N LEU A 140 -0.37 -35.73 54.04
CA LEU A 140 -0.37 -34.87 55.22
C LEU A 140 0.55 -33.65 55.05
N GLU A 141 1.76 -33.84 54.53
CA GLU A 141 2.67 -32.72 54.23
C GLU A 141 2.10 -31.76 53.18
N ASN A 142 1.44 -32.28 52.14
CA ASN A 142 0.75 -31.43 51.16
C ASN A 142 -0.39 -30.63 51.79
N MET A 143 -1.18 -31.23 52.70
CA MET A 143 -2.26 -30.53 53.39
C MET A 143 -1.72 -29.40 54.30
N LYS A 144 -0.60 -29.64 55.01
CA LYS A 144 0.10 -28.64 55.82
C LYS A 144 0.51 -27.40 55.03
N GLN A 145 0.98 -27.60 53.80
CA GLN A 145 1.42 -26.49 52.95
C GLN A 145 0.26 -25.68 52.38
N LYS A 146 -0.91 -26.30 52.20
CA LYS A 146 -2.08 -25.64 51.61
C LYS A 146 -2.86 -24.81 52.62
N ASN A 147 -3.14 -25.37 53.80
CA ASN A 147 -4.01 -24.75 54.80
C ASN A 147 -3.42 -24.88 56.21
N PRO A 148 -3.61 -23.87 57.09
CA PRO A 148 -3.26 -24.00 58.49
C PRO A 148 -4.12 -25.08 59.18
N PRO A 149 -3.55 -25.89 60.08
CA PRO A 149 -4.32 -26.90 60.79
C PRO A 149 -5.34 -26.27 61.75
N ILE A 150 -6.44 -26.99 61.98
CA ILE A 150 -7.38 -26.66 63.05
C ILE A 150 -6.94 -27.38 64.32
N GLU A 151 -6.66 -26.63 65.39
CA GLU A 151 -6.26 -27.19 66.68
C GLU A 151 -7.48 -27.68 67.47
N ILE A 152 -7.44 -28.92 67.93
CA ILE A 152 -8.38 -29.50 68.88
C ILE A 152 -7.68 -29.64 70.22
N ILE A 153 -8.14 -28.89 71.22
CA ILE A 153 -7.68 -29.01 72.61
C ILE A 153 -8.61 -29.99 73.32
N ILE A 154 -8.08 -31.16 73.71
CA ILE A 154 -8.85 -32.21 74.41
C ILE A 154 -8.81 -31.97 75.92
N ASP A 155 -7.61 -31.74 76.48
CA ASP A 155 -7.39 -31.35 77.88
C ASP A 155 -6.20 -30.38 77.99
N LYS A 156 -5.72 -30.08 79.22
CA LYS A 156 -4.62 -29.13 79.46
C LYS A 156 -3.27 -29.57 78.86
N GLN A 157 -3.08 -30.85 78.51
CA GLN A 157 -1.81 -31.41 78.02
C GLN A 157 -1.92 -32.11 76.66
N HIS A 158 -3.12 -32.43 76.17
CA HIS A 158 -3.34 -33.15 74.92
C HIS A 158 -3.99 -32.26 73.86
N LYS A 159 -3.26 -32.09 72.75
CA LYS A 159 -3.74 -31.44 71.53
C LYS A 159 -3.76 -32.42 70.36
N ASN A 160 -4.81 -32.31 69.56
CA ASN A 160 -4.88 -32.92 68.25
C ASN A 160 -4.94 -31.84 67.17
N PHE A 161 -4.57 -32.20 65.95
CA PHE A 161 -4.62 -31.30 64.80
C PHE A 161 -5.46 -31.94 63.70
N ILE A 162 -6.27 -31.12 63.03
CA ILE A 162 -6.95 -31.51 61.81
C ILE A 162 -6.31 -30.78 60.64
N PHE A 163 -5.84 -31.57 59.68
CA PHE A 163 -5.37 -31.11 58.39
C PHE A 163 -6.45 -31.38 57.36
N TYR A 164 -6.67 -30.41 56.47
CA TYR A 164 -7.71 -30.49 55.45
C TYR A 164 -7.24 -29.84 54.16
N GLU A 165 -7.85 -30.23 53.06
CA GLU A 165 -7.69 -29.59 51.75
C GLU A 165 -9.06 -29.43 51.08
N ASP A 166 -9.11 -28.66 50.01
CA ASP A 166 -10.32 -28.48 49.21
C ASP A 166 -10.86 -29.83 48.72
N SER A 167 -12.19 -29.92 48.56
CA SER A 167 -12.79 -31.14 48.01
C SER A 167 -12.28 -31.46 46.60
N ARG A 168 -12.35 -32.74 46.22
CA ARG A 168 -11.95 -33.18 44.88
C ARG A 168 -12.76 -32.46 43.79
N LEU A 169 -14.07 -32.35 44.00
CA LEU A 169 -14.98 -31.67 43.08
C LEU A 169 -14.60 -30.18 42.93
N PHE A 170 -14.33 -29.49 44.05
CA PHE A 170 -13.86 -28.11 44.02
C PHE A 170 -12.57 -27.96 43.22
N THR A 171 -11.59 -28.84 43.46
CA THR A 171 -10.30 -28.81 42.79
C THR A 171 -10.43 -29.06 41.28
N GLU A 172 -11.22 -30.06 40.87
CA GLU A 172 -11.50 -30.36 39.46
C GLU A 172 -12.20 -29.19 38.78
N LEU A 173 -13.25 -28.63 39.41
CA LEU A 173 -13.96 -27.45 38.92
C LEU A 173 -13.05 -26.24 38.74
N LYS A 174 -12.16 -25.98 39.70
CA LYS A 174 -11.17 -24.89 39.64
C LYS A 174 -10.21 -25.06 38.47
N ASN A 175 -9.74 -26.28 38.22
CA ASN A 175 -8.83 -26.57 37.10
C ASN A 175 -9.53 -26.39 35.76
N VAL A 176 -10.72 -26.98 35.58
CA VAL A 176 -11.53 -26.83 34.36
C VAL A 176 -11.82 -25.35 34.10
N MET A 177 -12.10 -24.57 35.16
CA MET A 177 -12.32 -23.12 35.02
C MET A 177 -11.08 -22.39 34.53
N ASN A 178 -9.90 -22.66 35.10
CA ASN A 178 -8.65 -22.03 34.67
C ASN A 178 -8.36 -22.34 33.18
N GLU A 179 -8.61 -23.56 32.74
CA GLU A 179 -8.48 -23.95 31.34
C GLU A 179 -9.49 -23.21 30.45
N LEU A 180 -10.76 -23.13 30.87
CA LEU A 180 -11.80 -22.39 30.16
C LEU A 180 -11.47 -20.90 30.04
N ILE A 181 -10.90 -20.28 31.07
CA ILE A 181 -10.49 -18.87 31.06
C ILE A 181 -9.38 -18.65 30.04
N ASN A 182 -8.32 -19.46 30.09
CA ASN A 182 -7.20 -19.34 29.16
C ASN A 182 -7.64 -19.61 27.71
N SER A 183 -8.48 -20.62 27.52
CA SER A 183 -9.09 -20.95 26.22
C SER A 183 -9.96 -19.80 25.72
N PHE A 184 -10.80 -19.19 26.57
CA PHE A 184 -11.63 -18.02 26.23
C PHE A 184 -10.79 -16.84 25.76
N ILE A 185 -9.73 -16.49 26.50
CA ILE A 185 -8.85 -15.37 26.12
C ILE A 185 -8.23 -15.65 24.76
N SER A 186 -7.79 -16.87 24.51
CA SER A 186 -7.25 -17.26 23.21
C SER A 186 -8.31 -17.23 22.10
N GLU A 187 -9.48 -17.84 22.30
CA GLU A 187 -10.54 -17.93 21.29
C GLU A 187 -11.06 -16.55 20.92
N VAL A 188 -11.37 -15.72 21.92
CA VAL A 188 -11.94 -14.40 21.66
C VAL A 188 -10.91 -13.48 21.05
N VAL A 189 -9.65 -13.54 21.47
CA VAL A 189 -8.61 -12.69 20.89
C VAL A 189 -8.16 -13.15 19.50
N VAL A 190 -8.14 -14.46 19.21
CA VAL A 190 -7.79 -14.97 17.87
C VAL A 190 -8.93 -14.75 16.87
N ASN A 191 -10.20 -14.87 17.29
CA ASN A 191 -11.38 -14.61 16.45
C ASN A 191 -11.81 -13.13 16.46
N ALA A 192 -10.98 -12.24 16.99
CA ALA A 192 -11.28 -10.83 17.22
C ALA A 192 -11.33 -10.00 15.94
N ALA A 193 -12.44 -10.09 15.20
CA ALA A 193 -12.72 -9.28 14.02
C ALA A 193 -11.66 -9.39 12.91
N ALA A 194 -12.00 -8.94 11.70
CA ALA A 194 -11.03 -8.85 10.59
C ALA A 194 -9.98 -7.73 10.81
N VAL A 195 -9.74 -7.35 12.06
CA VAL A 195 -9.02 -6.14 12.48
C VAL A 195 -7.83 -6.58 13.33
N PRO A 196 -6.61 -6.10 13.06
CA PRO A 196 -5.46 -6.40 13.89
C PRO A 196 -5.66 -5.89 15.31
N VAL A 197 -5.58 -6.78 16.30
CA VAL A 197 -5.75 -6.44 17.73
C VAL A 197 -4.69 -7.10 18.61
N ILE A 198 -4.27 -6.40 19.66
CA ILE A 198 -3.37 -6.91 20.69
C ILE A 198 -3.98 -6.64 22.06
N LEU A 199 -4.06 -7.67 22.89
CA LEU A 199 -4.38 -7.58 24.30
C LEU A 199 -3.10 -7.60 25.13
N THR A 200 -2.93 -6.59 25.98
CA THR A 200 -1.78 -6.46 26.88
C THR A 200 -2.22 -6.37 28.35
N ASP A 201 -1.27 -6.62 29.25
CA ASP A 201 -1.46 -6.46 30.68
C ASP A 201 -1.54 -4.98 31.11
N SER A 202 -1.56 -4.73 32.42
CA SER A 202 -1.59 -3.38 32.98
C SER A 202 -0.35 -2.54 32.66
N THR A 203 0.78 -3.19 32.33
CA THR A 203 2.06 -2.52 32.00
C THR A 203 2.12 -2.06 30.55
N ARG A 204 1.18 -2.51 29.70
CA ARG A 204 1.14 -2.28 28.25
C ARG A 204 2.33 -2.88 27.47
N GLN A 205 3.20 -3.64 28.11
CA GLN A 205 4.41 -4.21 27.48
C GLN A 205 4.28 -5.71 27.24
N ASN A 206 3.55 -6.42 28.10
CA ASN A 206 3.37 -7.86 27.96
C ASN A 206 2.13 -8.18 27.14
N ILE A 207 2.33 -8.85 26.01
CA ILE A 207 1.25 -9.36 25.17
C ILE A 207 0.67 -10.61 25.82
N ILE A 208 -0.64 -10.59 26.07
CA ILE A 208 -1.39 -11.72 26.59
C ILE A 208 -1.96 -12.53 25.43
N ALA A 209 -2.48 -11.84 24.41
CA ALA A 209 -2.99 -12.46 23.21
C ALA A 209 -3.05 -11.45 22.06
N TYR A 210 -3.10 -11.93 20.82
CA TYR A 210 -3.22 -11.10 19.63
C TYR A 210 -4.09 -11.80 18.57
N GLY A 211 -4.73 -11.00 17.73
CA GLY A 211 -5.63 -11.44 16.66
C GLY A 211 -5.31 -10.75 15.35
N ASN A 212 -5.40 -11.49 14.24
CA ASN A 212 -5.20 -10.98 12.88
C ASN A 212 -3.87 -10.19 12.68
N ILE A 213 -2.80 -10.64 13.34
CA ILE A 213 -1.45 -10.07 13.24
C ILE A 213 -0.48 -11.16 12.80
N ASN A 214 0.38 -10.83 11.83
CA ASN A 214 1.43 -11.73 11.37
C ASN A 214 2.44 -12.01 12.52
N PRO A 215 2.67 -13.27 12.92
CA PRO A 215 3.59 -13.63 13.98
C PRO A 215 5.00 -13.05 13.81
N GLY A 216 5.47 -12.88 12.56
CA GLY A 216 6.79 -12.28 12.27
C GLY A 216 6.99 -10.86 12.80
N LYS A 217 5.90 -10.13 13.10
CA LYS A 217 5.94 -8.80 13.73
C LYS A 217 6.16 -8.87 15.26
N LEU A 218 5.99 -10.04 15.87
CA LEU A 218 6.05 -10.25 17.32
C LEU A 218 7.34 -10.93 17.78
N ASN A 219 8.28 -11.20 16.87
CA ASN A 219 9.50 -11.99 17.14
C ASN A 219 10.60 -11.25 17.94
N SER A 220 10.45 -9.95 18.20
CA SER A 220 11.46 -9.17 18.91
C SER A 220 10.80 -8.05 19.73
N PRO A 221 11.28 -7.76 20.96
CA PRO A 221 10.71 -6.70 21.81
C PRO A 221 10.64 -5.32 21.14
N GLU A 222 11.64 -4.97 20.33
CA GLU A 222 11.66 -3.68 19.60
C GLU A 222 10.52 -3.57 18.58
N LYS A 223 10.28 -4.63 17.79
CA LYS A 223 9.18 -4.66 16.82
C LYS A 223 7.82 -4.62 17.51
N VAL A 224 7.68 -5.31 18.65
CA VAL A 224 6.46 -5.28 19.46
C VAL A 224 6.19 -3.86 19.95
N ASN A 225 7.18 -3.18 20.51
CA ASN A 225 7.02 -1.80 20.99
C ASN A 225 6.67 -0.83 19.85
N ARG A 226 7.32 -0.97 18.68
CA ARG A 226 6.98 -0.17 17.49
C ARG A 226 5.54 -0.43 17.05
N LEU A 227 5.12 -1.69 16.98
CA LEU A 227 3.75 -2.05 16.59
C LEU A 227 2.71 -1.50 17.57
N LEU A 228 2.94 -1.62 18.87
CA LEU A 228 2.05 -1.05 19.90
C LEU A 228 1.93 0.47 19.76
N GLN A 229 3.05 1.16 19.50
CA GLN A 229 3.07 2.59 19.27
C GLN A 229 2.35 2.99 17.97
N GLU A 230 2.53 2.22 16.88
CA GLU A 230 1.78 2.39 15.63
C GLU A 230 0.27 2.24 15.85
N MET A 231 -0.15 1.23 16.61
CA MET A 231 -1.55 0.98 16.93
C MET A 231 -2.13 2.08 17.83
N GLU A 232 -1.39 2.57 18.82
CA GLU A 232 -1.81 3.67 19.70
C GLU A 232 -1.96 4.99 18.95
N ASN A 233 -1.05 5.27 18.00
CA ASN A 233 -1.14 6.44 17.13
C ASN A 233 -2.32 6.33 16.14
N ALA A 234 -2.64 5.11 15.70
CA ALA A 234 -3.75 4.88 14.78
C ALA A 234 -5.11 5.03 15.48
N ASN A 235 -5.26 4.44 16.67
CA ASN A 235 -6.48 4.57 17.48
C ASN A 235 -6.15 4.52 18.99
N PRO A 236 -6.88 5.28 19.83
CA PRO A 236 -6.69 5.22 21.27
C PRO A 236 -7.00 3.81 21.82
N PRO A 237 -6.13 3.22 22.65
CA PRO A 237 -6.33 1.88 23.15
C PRO A 237 -7.54 1.79 24.09
N LEU A 238 -8.27 0.69 24.02
CA LEU A 238 -9.44 0.46 24.87
C LEU A 238 -9.01 -0.14 26.21
N LYS A 239 -9.40 0.50 27.30
CA LYS A 239 -9.19 -0.01 28.66
C LYS A 239 -10.30 -1.00 29.02
N ILE A 240 -9.94 -2.21 29.39
CA ILE A 240 -10.87 -3.22 29.91
C ILE A 240 -10.39 -3.74 31.26
N HIS A 241 -11.32 -4.18 32.11
CA HIS A 241 -11.00 -4.81 33.38
C HIS A 241 -11.32 -6.30 33.28
N LEU A 242 -10.29 -7.12 33.43
CA LEU A 242 -10.38 -8.58 33.45
C LEU A 242 -9.88 -9.07 34.80
N LEU A 243 -10.69 -9.85 35.54
CA LEU A 243 -10.30 -10.45 36.82
C LEU A 243 -9.74 -9.43 37.84
N ASN A 244 -10.37 -8.25 37.96
CA ASN A 244 -9.87 -7.12 38.78
C ASN A 244 -8.47 -6.58 38.40
N LYS A 245 -7.97 -6.91 37.21
CA LYS A 245 -6.76 -6.33 36.62
C LYS A 245 -7.09 -5.50 35.39
N THR A 246 -6.47 -4.33 35.27
CA THR A 246 -6.57 -3.51 34.06
C THR A 246 -5.79 -4.16 32.93
N HIS A 247 -6.40 -4.20 31.75
CA HIS A 247 -5.81 -4.65 30.51
C HIS A 247 -6.07 -3.61 29.41
N TRP A 248 -5.22 -3.61 28.40
CA TRP A 248 -5.32 -2.67 27.28
C TRP A 248 -5.43 -3.41 25.95
N VAL A 249 -6.37 -2.96 25.13
CA VAL A 249 -6.60 -3.45 23.78
C VAL A 249 -6.09 -2.41 22.80
N PHE A 250 -5.04 -2.76 22.07
CA PHE A 250 -4.52 -1.99 20.96
C PHE A 250 -5.15 -2.50 19.67
N TYR A 251 -5.61 -1.61 18.81
CA TYR A 251 -6.24 -1.98 17.53
C TYR A 251 -5.91 -0.94 16.45
N GLN A 252 -5.81 -1.40 15.21
CA GLN A 252 -5.60 -0.53 14.05
C GLN A 252 -6.51 -0.94 12.90
N ASN A 253 -6.66 -0.07 11.92
CA ASN A 253 -7.45 -0.37 10.71
C ASN A 253 -6.92 -1.63 10.00
N SER A 254 -7.81 -2.36 9.33
CA SER A 254 -7.39 -3.49 8.52
C SER A 254 -6.48 -3.06 7.35
N GLU A 255 -5.71 -4.01 6.83
CA GLU A 255 -4.90 -3.77 5.64
C GLU A 255 -5.78 -3.43 4.42
N LEU A 256 -6.97 -4.05 4.34
CA LEU A 256 -7.95 -3.77 3.30
C LEU A 256 -8.44 -2.32 3.36
N LEU A 257 -8.84 -1.85 4.54
CA LEU A 257 -9.29 -0.48 4.74
C LEU A 257 -8.17 0.52 4.42
N SER A 258 -6.94 0.21 4.82
CA SER A 258 -5.76 1.01 4.48
C SER A 258 -5.61 1.13 2.96
N LYS A 259 -5.64 0.01 2.22
CA LYS A 259 -5.58 0.01 0.74
C LYS A 259 -6.73 0.79 0.10
N LEU A 260 -7.97 0.61 0.59
CA LEU A 260 -9.14 1.32 0.10
C LEU A 260 -9.05 2.83 0.31
N THR A 261 -8.35 3.28 1.35
CA THR A 261 -8.16 4.72 1.64
C THR A 261 -7.20 5.38 0.63
N TYR A 262 -6.19 4.65 0.14
CA TYR A 262 -5.23 5.15 -0.86
C TYR A 262 -5.68 4.95 -2.32
N TYR A 263 -6.63 4.04 -2.56
CA TYR A 263 -7.13 3.72 -3.90
C TYR A 263 -7.56 4.95 -4.73
N PRO A 264 -8.30 5.94 -4.18
CA PRO A 264 -8.73 7.11 -4.97
C PRO A 264 -7.55 7.96 -5.48
N VAL A 265 -6.46 8.06 -4.69
CA VAL A 265 -5.25 8.80 -5.10
C VAL A 265 -4.55 8.08 -6.24
N PHE A 266 -4.43 6.76 -6.14
CA PHE A 266 -3.87 5.93 -7.19
C PHE A 266 -4.70 6.02 -8.49
N GLN A 267 -6.03 5.99 -8.38
CA GLN A 267 -6.91 6.16 -9.54
C GLN A 267 -6.71 7.52 -10.22
N LEU A 268 -6.57 8.61 -9.46
CA LEU A 268 -6.31 9.94 -10.00
C LEU A 268 -4.96 10.01 -10.74
N PHE A 269 -3.93 9.36 -10.20
CA PHE A 269 -2.64 9.24 -10.88
C PHE A 269 -2.76 8.53 -12.24
N VAL A 270 -3.48 7.41 -12.30
CA VAL A 270 -3.74 6.68 -13.55
C VAL A 270 -4.50 7.54 -14.56
N ILE A 271 -5.51 8.29 -14.11
CA ILE A 271 -6.28 9.21 -14.97
C ILE A 271 -5.37 10.32 -15.54
N ILE A 272 -4.50 10.91 -14.72
CA ILE A 272 -3.57 11.95 -15.16
C ILE A 272 -2.65 11.40 -16.26
N ILE A 273 -2.07 10.22 -16.06
CA ILE A 273 -1.25 9.56 -17.07
C ILE A 273 -2.03 9.37 -18.36
N PHE A 274 -3.27 8.88 -18.27
CA PHE A 274 -4.12 8.65 -19.44
C PHE A 274 -4.44 9.95 -20.20
N ILE A 275 -4.73 11.04 -19.49
CA ILE A 275 -4.97 12.36 -20.09
C ILE A 275 -3.70 12.87 -20.78
N LEU A 276 -2.54 12.74 -20.15
CA LEU A 276 -1.25 13.12 -20.74
C LEU A 276 -0.95 12.30 -22.00
N SER A 277 -1.16 10.99 -21.97
CA SER A 277 -0.96 10.14 -23.15
C SER A 277 -1.93 10.48 -24.28
N ALA A 278 -3.20 10.75 -23.95
CA ALA A 278 -4.20 11.13 -24.93
C ALA A 278 -3.87 12.49 -25.57
N TYR A 279 -3.44 13.47 -24.76
CA TYR A 279 -2.98 14.76 -25.27
C TYR A 279 -1.75 14.60 -26.17
N TRP A 280 -0.77 13.80 -25.76
CA TRP A 280 0.43 13.54 -26.54
C TRP A 280 0.12 12.89 -27.90
N LEU A 281 -0.68 11.83 -27.92
CA LEU A 281 -1.12 11.17 -29.15
C LEU A 281 -1.92 12.12 -30.05
N PHE A 282 -2.83 12.90 -29.47
CA PHE A 282 -3.60 13.90 -30.21
C PHE A 282 -2.70 14.99 -30.80
N SER A 283 -1.68 15.43 -30.07
CA SER A 283 -0.70 16.41 -30.56
C SER A 283 0.10 15.87 -31.74
N ILE A 284 0.55 14.61 -31.67
CA ILE A 284 1.26 13.94 -32.78
C ILE A 284 0.37 13.88 -34.01
N ALA A 285 -0.87 13.39 -33.85
CA ALA A 285 -1.81 13.28 -34.95
C ALA A 285 -2.14 14.64 -35.57
N ARG A 286 -2.35 15.67 -34.74
CA ARG A 286 -2.63 17.04 -35.19
C ARG A 286 -1.47 17.63 -35.99
N ASN A 287 -0.24 17.46 -35.52
CA ASN A 287 0.94 17.98 -36.23
C ASN A 287 1.12 17.27 -37.58
N ALA A 288 0.95 15.94 -37.61
CA ALA A 288 1.01 15.17 -38.85
C ALA A 288 -0.09 15.58 -39.87
N GLU A 289 -1.32 15.82 -39.41
CA GLU A 289 -2.40 16.35 -40.26
C GLU A 289 -2.03 17.72 -40.84
N GLN A 290 -1.43 18.61 -40.04
CA GLN A 290 -1.00 19.93 -40.50
C GLN A 290 0.11 19.82 -41.55
N ASP A 291 1.13 19.01 -41.29
CA ASP A 291 2.24 18.78 -42.23
C ASP A 291 1.71 18.26 -43.58
N LEU A 292 0.81 17.27 -43.56
CA LEU A 292 0.18 16.74 -44.78
C LEU A 292 -0.62 17.79 -45.55
N VAL A 293 -1.38 18.64 -44.86
CA VAL A 293 -2.14 19.73 -45.50
C VAL A 293 -1.19 20.76 -46.13
N TRP A 294 -0.09 21.11 -45.47
CA TRP A 294 0.92 22.02 -46.02
C TRP A 294 1.60 21.45 -47.27
N VAL A 295 1.96 20.17 -47.26
CA VAL A 295 2.52 19.47 -48.44
C VAL A 295 1.53 19.46 -49.60
N GLY A 296 0.28 19.10 -49.32
CA GLY A 296 -0.79 19.08 -50.32
C GLY A 296 -1.02 20.45 -50.96
N LEU A 297 -1.08 21.51 -50.14
CA LEU A 297 -1.29 22.88 -50.60
C LEU A 297 -0.10 23.39 -51.42
N ALA A 298 1.13 23.11 -51.00
CA ALA A 298 2.34 23.51 -51.73
C ALA A 298 2.40 22.85 -53.12
N LYS A 299 2.10 21.54 -53.19
CA LYS A 299 2.09 20.78 -54.44
C LYS A 299 0.99 21.23 -55.40
N GLU A 300 -0.23 21.43 -54.90
CA GLU A 300 -1.36 21.91 -55.70
C GLU A 300 -1.11 23.34 -56.22
N THR A 301 -0.62 24.23 -55.36
CA THR A 301 -0.31 25.61 -55.75
C THR A 301 0.82 25.65 -56.77
N ALA A 302 1.85 24.81 -56.63
CA ALA A 302 2.91 24.71 -57.63
C ALA A 302 2.38 24.22 -58.98
N HIS A 303 1.48 23.23 -58.98
CA HIS A 303 0.82 22.76 -60.21
C HIS A 303 0.01 23.88 -60.87
N GLN A 304 -0.77 24.63 -60.08
CA GLN A 304 -1.54 25.78 -60.57
C GLN A 304 -0.69 26.92 -61.09
N LEU A 305 0.52 27.14 -60.55
CA LEU A 305 1.49 28.11 -61.07
C LEU A 305 2.24 27.61 -62.32
N GLY A 306 2.47 26.31 -62.46
CA GLY A 306 3.16 25.72 -63.61
C GLY A 306 2.41 25.91 -64.94
N THR A 307 1.07 25.81 -64.92
CA THR A 307 0.22 25.99 -66.10
C THR A 307 0.33 27.39 -66.74
N PRO A 308 0.17 28.52 -66.00
CA PRO A 308 0.35 29.85 -66.58
C PRO A 308 1.81 30.13 -66.98
N ILE A 309 2.80 29.63 -66.24
CA ILE A 309 4.22 29.76 -66.60
C ILE A 309 4.51 29.09 -67.96
N SER A 310 3.98 27.89 -68.19
CA SER A 310 4.14 27.17 -69.46
C SER A 310 3.50 27.93 -70.63
N SER A 311 2.31 28.50 -70.41
CA SER A 311 1.67 29.38 -71.40
C SER A 311 2.52 30.62 -71.72
N LEU A 312 3.15 31.24 -70.72
CA LEU A 312 4.04 32.38 -70.94
C LEU A 312 5.31 31.99 -71.72
N MET A 313 5.90 30.82 -71.45
CA MET A 313 7.03 30.30 -72.25
C MET A 313 6.64 30.16 -73.73
N ALA A 314 5.47 29.57 -74.01
CA ALA A 314 4.97 29.41 -75.37
C ALA A 314 4.78 30.75 -76.10
N TRP A 315 4.23 31.76 -75.40
CA TRP A 315 4.07 33.10 -75.98
C TRP A 315 5.41 33.78 -76.28
N ILE A 316 6.40 33.65 -75.40
CA ILE A 316 7.74 34.20 -75.67
C ILE A 316 8.38 33.54 -76.89
N GLU A 317 8.22 32.22 -77.06
CA GLU A 317 8.80 31.52 -78.21
C GLU A 317 8.20 32.01 -79.53
N ILE A 318 6.88 32.23 -79.57
CA ILE A 318 6.20 32.83 -80.73
C ILE A 318 6.69 34.26 -80.99
N LEU A 319 6.91 35.06 -79.93
CA LEU A 319 7.37 36.44 -80.07
C LEU A 319 8.82 36.54 -80.56
N LYS A 320 9.69 35.62 -80.10
CA LYS A 320 11.09 35.52 -80.56
C LYS A 320 11.18 35.20 -82.05
N ASP A 321 10.31 34.33 -82.55
CA ASP A 321 10.23 34.00 -83.98
C ASP A 321 9.80 35.21 -84.81
N LYS A 322 8.84 35.99 -84.31
CA LYS A 322 8.30 37.16 -85.00
C LYS A 322 9.23 38.39 -84.96
N TYR A 323 10.04 38.53 -83.91
CA TYR A 323 10.90 39.70 -83.68
C TYR A 323 12.32 39.26 -83.23
N PRO A 324 13.13 38.71 -84.17
CA PRO A 324 14.39 38.05 -83.84
C PRO A 324 15.50 38.99 -83.32
N ASP A 325 15.45 40.28 -83.66
CA ASP A 325 16.46 41.27 -83.24
C ASP A 325 16.23 41.86 -81.85
N GLU A 326 15.12 41.52 -81.18
CA GLU A 326 14.76 42.10 -79.87
C GLU A 326 15.33 41.29 -78.70
N ASN A 327 16.37 41.84 -78.07
CA ASN A 327 17.04 41.20 -76.93
C ASN A 327 16.16 41.08 -75.66
N SER A 328 15.07 41.86 -75.55
CA SER A 328 14.16 41.84 -74.40
C SER A 328 13.55 40.47 -74.12
N PHE A 329 13.27 39.69 -75.18
CA PHE A 329 12.66 38.36 -75.04
C PHE A 329 13.62 37.35 -74.40
N GLN A 330 14.93 37.49 -74.59
CA GLN A 330 15.93 36.64 -73.93
C GLN A 330 15.97 36.88 -72.42
N GLU A 331 15.80 38.12 -71.97
CA GLU A 331 15.72 38.44 -70.54
C GLU A 331 14.40 37.93 -69.93
N MET A 332 13.27 38.11 -70.63
CA MET A 332 11.98 37.58 -70.16
C MET A 332 11.98 36.04 -70.10
N GLU A 333 12.60 35.35 -71.06
CA GLU A 333 12.78 33.90 -71.03
C GLU A 333 13.56 33.45 -69.79
N LYS A 334 14.66 34.14 -69.46
CA LYS A 334 15.44 33.86 -68.24
C LYS A 334 14.59 34.00 -66.98
N ASP A 335 13.74 35.02 -66.90
CA ASP A 335 12.86 35.24 -65.77
C ASP A 335 11.77 34.16 -65.65
N ILE A 336 11.17 33.72 -66.76
CA ILE A 336 10.19 32.62 -66.74
C ILE A 336 10.85 31.30 -66.35
N VAL A 337 12.05 31.00 -66.86
CA VAL A 337 12.83 29.82 -66.43
C VAL A 337 13.11 29.86 -64.93
N ARG A 338 13.43 31.04 -64.39
CA ARG A 338 13.60 31.25 -62.95
C ARG A 338 12.29 31.02 -62.18
N LEU A 339 11.16 31.53 -62.66
CA LEU A 339 9.83 31.30 -62.05
C LEU A 339 9.45 29.82 -62.06
N ASN A 340 9.73 29.11 -63.16
CA ASN A 340 9.50 27.66 -63.23
C ASN A 340 10.35 26.93 -62.19
N THR A 341 11.64 27.28 -62.10
CA THR A 341 12.55 26.69 -61.11
C THR A 341 12.07 26.94 -59.67
N ILE A 342 11.58 28.15 -59.36
CA ILE A 342 11.01 28.48 -58.05
C ILE A 342 9.75 27.66 -57.79
N THR A 343 8.88 27.52 -58.78
CA THR A 343 7.63 26.75 -58.71
C THR A 343 7.89 25.26 -58.49
N GLU A 344 8.86 24.68 -59.20
CA GLU A 344 9.29 23.29 -59.01
C GLU A 344 9.89 23.08 -57.62
N ARG A 345 10.74 24.00 -57.14
CA ARG A 345 11.27 23.95 -55.77
C ARG A 345 10.14 24.08 -54.74
N PHE A 346 9.16 24.93 -54.99
CA PHE A 346 7.98 25.12 -54.14
C PHE A 346 7.12 23.85 -54.07
N SER A 347 6.96 23.12 -55.18
CA SER A 347 6.23 21.84 -55.22
C SER A 347 6.82 20.74 -54.32
N LYS A 348 8.12 20.85 -54.02
CA LYS A 348 8.86 19.89 -53.21
C LYS A 348 8.85 20.24 -51.73
N ILE A 349 8.29 21.38 -51.34
CA ILE A 349 8.23 21.81 -49.93
C ILE A 349 7.40 20.82 -49.11
N GLY A 350 8.03 20.28 -48.07
CA GLY A 350 7.45 19.32 -47.12
C GLY A 350 7.30 17.89 -47.66
N SER A 351 7.57 17.64 -48.95
CA SER A 351 7.71 16.26 -49.45
C SER A 351 9.01 15.63 -48.92
N ALA A 352 9.00 14.33 -48.66
CA ALA A 352 10.22 13.61 -48.31
C ALA A 352 11.22 13.71 -49.48
N PRO A 353 12.41 14.30 -49.29
CA PRO A 353 13.34 14.49 -50.39
C PRO A 353 13.99 13.16 -50.80
N GLU A 354 13.99 12.86 -52.09
CA GLU A 354 14.77 11.72 -52.61
C GLU A 354 16.26 12.06 -52.49
N VAL A 355 16.97 11.30 -51.65
CA VAL A 355 18.41 11.48 -51.41
C VAL A 355 19.19 10.48 -52.26
N GLU A 356 20.32 10.92 -52.79
CA GLU A 356 21.28 10.09 -53.49
C GLU A 356 22.66 10.21 -52.83
N LYS A 357 23.49 9.17 -52.99
CA LYS A 357 24.85 9.14 -52.45
C LYS A 357 25.76 10.00 -53.33
N VAL A 358 26.35 11.04 -52.75
CA VAL A 358 27.13 12.05 -53.49
C VAL A 358 28.47 12.29 -52.81
N ASN A 359 29.54 12.40 -53.60
CA ASN A 359 30.82 12.92 -53.13
C ASN A 359 30.69 14.44 -52.86
N LEU A 360 30.80 14.83 -51.59
CA LEU A 360 30.55 16.21 -51.15
C LEU A 360 31.55 17.19 -51.76
N ASN A 361 32.83 16.81 -51.84
CA ASN A 361 33.87 17.66 -52.41
C ASN A 361 33.59 17.96 -53.89
N GLU A 362 33.32 16.93 -54.67
CA GLU A 362 33.00 17.07 -56.09
C GLU A 362 31.77 17.96 -56.28
N PHE A 363 30.70 17.68 -55.52
CA PHE A 363 29.45 18.41 -55.61
C PHE A 363 29.59 19.89 -55.27
N ILE A 364 30.21 20.22 -54.13
CA ILE A 364 30.40 21.63 -53.73
C ILE A 364 31.32 22.34 -54.71
N THR A 365 32.43 21.71 -55.12
CA THR A 365 33.38 22.30 -56.06
C THR A 365 32.72 22.63 -57.40
N GLN A 366 31.89 21.74 -57.95
CA GLN A 366 31.11 22.01 -59.18
C GLN A 366 30.18 23.22 -59.02
N ASN A 367 29.43 23.29 -57.91
CA ASN A 367 28.50 24.38 -57.64
C ASN A 367 29.20 25.73 -57.44
N ILE A 368 30.32 25.76 -56.71
CA ILE A 368 31.10 26.98 -56.49
C ILE A 368 31.78 27.46 -57.77
N ASN A 369 32.31 26.56 -58.60
CA ASN A 369 32.87 26.93 -59.90
C ASN A 369 31.82 27.56 -60.83
N TYR A 370 30.58 27.10 -60.77
CA TYR A 370 29.48 27.72 -61.49
C TYR A 370 29.19 29.15 -60.99
N LEU A 371 29.08 29.34 -59.67
CA LEU A 371 28.83 30.67 -59.07
C LEU A 371 29.98 31.63 -59.34
N LYS A 372 31.23 31.19 -59.18
CA LYS A 372 32.44 31.98 -59.45
C LYS A 372 32.45 32.59 -60.85
N ARG A 373 31.97 31.86 -61.87
CA ARG A 373 31.89 32.36 -63.26
C ARG A 373 30.91 33.53 -63.43
N ARG A 374 29.93 33.65 -62.53
CA ARG A 374 28.86 34.66 -62.58
C ARG A 374 29.01 35.75 -61.51
N SER A 375 30.09 35.71 -60.73
CA SER A 375 30.37 36.67 -59.66
C SER A 375 31.53 37.61 -60.03
N SER A 376 31.67 38.72 -59.28
CA SER A 376 32.78 39.67 -59.45
C SER A 376 34.14 38.99 -59.37
N LYS A 377 35.06 39.32 -60.29
CA LYS A 377 36.46 38.84 -60.29
C LYS A 377 37.24 39.25 -59.04
N LYS A 378 36.72 40.21 -58.26
CA LYS A 378 37.30 40.66 -57.00
C LYS A 378 37.01 39.71 -55.82
N ILE A 379 36.22 38.67 -56.03
CA ILE A 379 35.88 37.68 -55.00
C ILE A 379 36.81 36.47 -55.12
N GLN A 380 37.52 36.17 -54.04
CA GLN A 380 38.33 34.96 -53.93
C GLN A 380 37.53 33.83 -53.28
N PHE A 381 37.31 32.74 -54.03
CA PHE A 381 36.67 31.52 -53.51
C PHE A 381 37.74 30.51 -53.09
N ILE A 382 37.65 30.01 -51.85
CA ILE A 382 38.51 28.93 -51.32
C ILE A 382 37.60 27.79 -50.86
N VAL A 383 37.72 26.63 -51.49
CA VAL A 383 36.98 25.41 -51.11
C VAL A 383 37.99 24.42 -50.52
N ASN A 384 37.82 24.08 -49.25
CA ASN A 384 38.69 23.16 -48.52
C ASN A 384 37.84 22.03 -47.93
N ILE A 385 37.54 21.02 -48.75
CA ILE A 385 36.68 19.89 -48.39
C ILE A 385 37.48 18.58 -48.60
N PRO A 386 37.55 17.69 -47.61
CA PRO A 386 38.19 16.39 -47.77
C PRO A 386 37.56 15.55 -48.90
N PRO A 387 38.36 14.89 -49.75
CA PRO A 387 37.87 14.22 -50.97
C PRO A 387 37.07 12.93 -50.71
N ASP A 388 37.14 12.37 -49.50
CA ASP A 388 36.55 11.09 -49.12
C ASP A 388 35.17 11.23 -48.43
N ILE A 389 34.59 12.42 -48.40
CA ILE A 389 33.28 12.64 -47.76
C ILE A 389 32.15 12.29 -48.74
N GLU A 390 31.48 11.18 -48.48
CA GLU A 390 30.23 10.81 -49.14
C GLU A 390 29.04 11.12 -48.22
N VAL A 391 28.01 11.76 -48.77
CA VAL A 391 26.78 12.13 -48.04
C VAL A 391 25.54 11.71 -48.83
N GLN A 392 24.45 11.43 -48.12
CA GLN A 392 23.13 11.28 -48.73
C GLN A 392 22.44 12.64 -48.78
N ILE A 393 22.32 13.21 -49.97
CA ILE A 393 21.69 14.52 -50.16
C ILE A 393 20.73 14.48 -51.34
N ASN A 394 19.72 15.35 -51.30
CA ASN A 394 18.97 15.69 -52.49
C ASN A 394 19.75 16.78 -53.24
N ARG A 395 20.37 16.42 -54.37
CA ARG A 395 21.26 17.34 -55.12
C ARG A 395 20.59 18.69 -55.45
N PRO A 396 19.36 18.75 -55.99
CA PRO A 396 18.71 20.03 -56.29
C PRO A 396 18.47 20.94 -55.08
N LEU A 397 18.02 20.39 -53.96
CA LEU A 397 17.76 21.16 -52.74
C LEU A 397 19.07 21.64 -52.11
N PHE A 398 20.08 20.77 -52.04
CA PHE A 398 21.37 21.13 -51.46
C PHE A 398 22.12 22.16 -52.32
N GLN A 399 22.05 22.04 -53.66
CA GLN A 399 22.55 23.07 -54.58
C GLN A 399 21.92 24.43 -54.30
N TRP A 400 20.62 24.47 -54.02
CA TRP A 400 19.91 25.71 -53.72
C TRP A 400 20.36 26.33 -52.39
N VAL A 401 20.61 25.51 -51.36
CA VAL A 401 21.20 25.98 -50.09
C VAL A 401 22.54 26.67 -50.36
N ILE A 402 23.45 26.01 -51.09
CA ILE A 402 24.76 26.58 -51.43
C ILE A 402 24.61 27.87 -52.23
N GLU A 403 23.74 27.89 -53.23
CA GLU A 403 23.47 29.09 -54.04
C GLU A 403 23.02 30.27 -53.18
N ASN A 404 22.05 30.07 -52.28
CA ASN A 404 21.53 31.13 -51.41
C ASN A 404 22.58 31.62 -50.43
N LEU A 405 23.29 30.71 -49.75
CA LEU A 405 24.32 31.08 -48.77
C LEU A 405 25.45 31.87 -49.44
N VAL A 406 25.91 31.45 -50.61
CA VAL A 406 26.97 32.13 -51.34
C VAL A 406 26.51 33.48 -51.87
N LYS A 407 25.30 33.60 -52.44
CA LYS A 407 24.76 34.90 -52.88
C LYS A 407 24.66 35.89 -51.71
N ASN A 408 24.09 35.44 -50.58
CA ASN A 408 24.01 36.26 -49.37
C ASN A 408 25.39 36.74 -48.91
N ALA A 409 26.41 35.87 -48.96
CA ALA A 409 27.78 36.26 -48.63
C ALA A 409 28.37 37.28 -49.62
N ILE A 410 28.13 37.11 -50.92
CA ILE A 410 28.57 38.06 -51.97
C ILE A 410 27.94 39.43 -51.76
N ASP A 411 26.63 39.46 -51.53
CA ASP A 411 25.86 40.68 -51.33
C ASP A 411 26.29 41.40 -50.04
N ALA A 412 26.47 40.66 -48.94
CA ALA A 412 26.95 41.21 -47.67
C ALA A 412 28.34 41.85 -47.76
N MET A 413 29.18 41.39 -48.68
CA MET A 413 30.53 41.92 -48.94
C MET A 413 30.57 42.93 -50.09
N ASN A 414 29.43 43.39 -50.61
CA ASN A 414 29.34 44.30 -51.76
C ASN A 414 30.19 43.85 -52.96
N GLY A 415 30.29 42.53 -53.19
CA GLY A 415 31.01 41.96 -54.34
C GLY A 415 32.54 42.05 -54.30
N ASN A 416 33.15 42.29 -53.13
CA ASN A 416 34.60 42.30 -52.94
C ASN A 416 35.01 41.61 -51.63
N GLY A 417 35.86 40.58 -51.69
CA GLY A 417 36.30 39.86 -50.48
C GLY A 417 36.66 38.40 -50.73
N LYS A 418 36.62 37.59 -49.67
CA LYS A 418 36.99 36.18 -49.70
C LYS A 418 35.87 35.31 -49.11
N ILE A 419 35.46 34.27 -49.84
CA ILE A 419 34.51 33.25 -49.38
C ILE A 419 35.27 31.94 -49.18
N GLN A 420 35.26 31.42 -47.95
CA GLN A 420 35.90 30.16 -47.59
C GLN A 420 34.83 29.13 -47.20
N ILE A 421 34.92 27.94 -47.78
CA ILE A 421 33.95 26.85 -47.58
C ILE A 421 34.71 25.63 -47.12
N GLU A 422 34.32 25.13 -45.95
CA GLU A 422 34.93 23.98 -45.29
C GLU A 422 33.86 22.99 -44.89
N ALA A 423 34.20 21.70 -44.90
CA ALA A 423 33.35 20.65 -44.39
C ALA A 423 34.18 19.70 -43.53
N PHE A 424 33.60 19.29 -42.41
CA PHE A 424 34.19 18.38 -41.44
C PHE A 424 33.18 17.28 -41.08
N ARG A 425 33.67 16.09 -40.70
CA ARG A 425 32.83 15.07 -40.08
C ARG A 425 32.75 15.40 -38.59
N GLU A 426 31.53 15.55 -38.09
CA GLU A 426 31.28 15.64 -36.65
C GLU A 426 31.38 14.22 -36.08
N ASN A 427 32.24 14.02 -35.08
CA ASN A 427 32.51 12.72 -34.46
C ASN A 427 31.40 12.28 -33.50
#